data_AF-A0A8H4QX80-F1
#
_entry.id   AF-A0A8H4QX80-F1
#
_cell.length_a   1.000
_cell.length_b   1.000
_cell.length_c   1.000
_cell.angle_alpha   90.00
_cell.angle_beta   90.00
_cell.angle_gamma   90.00
#
_symmetry.space_group_name_H-M   'P 1'
#
loop_
_entity.id
_entity.type
_entity.pdbx_description
1 polymer ?
#
loop_
_entity_poly.entity_id
_entity_poly.type
_entity_poly.pdbx_seq_one_letter_code
_entity_poly.pdbx_strand_id
1 'polypeptide(L)'
;MLAQRGNLFRSILSELQQSVKPPRTPSENIIGHFRAIAEKIEAKNDAQAAQDYENAILFLKSQREHKRLLERYNPLFDLTAEERIKATARRVGLDMPIQHKPE
;
A
#
# COMPACT_ATOMS: atom_id res chain seq x y z
N MET A 1 -11.80 -26.58 -7.03
CA MET A 1 -10.58 -26.52 -6.20
C MET A 1 -9.47 -25.73 -6.88
N LEU A 2 -8.71 -26.27 -7.85
CA LEU A 2 -7.57 -25.59 -8.50
C LEU A 2 -7.88 -24.22 -9.16
N ALA A 3 -9.09 -24.04 -9.70
CA ALA A 3 -9.50 -22.75 -10.28
C ALA A 3 -9.66 -21.65 -9.20
N GLN A 4 -10.12 -22.03 -8.01
CA GLN A 4 -10.29 -21.13 -6.86
C GLN A 4 -8.91 -20.68 -6.35
N ARG A 5 -7.95 -21.62 -6.27
CA ARG A 5 -6.53 -21.34 -6.03
C ARG A 5 -5.97 -20.24 -6.93
N GLY A 6 -6.15 -20.42 -8.23
CA GLY A 6 -5.60 -19.56 -9.26
C GLY A 6 -6.14 -18.15 -9.14
N ASN A 7 -7.44 -18.03 -8.84
CA ASN A 7 -8.10 -16.74 -8.69
C ASN A 7 -7.64 -15.99 -7.42
N LEU A 8 -7.51 -16.68 -6.28
CA LEU A 8 -7.02 -16.09 -5.03
C LEU A 8 -5.55 -15.63 -5.13
N PHE A 9 -4.70 -16.46 -5.70
CA PHE A 9 -3.29 -16.09 -5.88
C PHE A 9 -3.13 -14.91 -6.86
N ARG A 10 -3.86 -14.93 -7.98
CA ARG A 10 -3.81 -13.85 -8.98
C ARG A 10 -4.36 -12.54 -8.47
N SER A 11 -5.39 -12.55 -7.61
CA SER A 11 -5.95 -11.32 -7.05
C SER A 11 -4.95 -10.63 -6.12
N ILE A 12 -4.28 -11.37 -5.23
CA ILE A 12 -3.19 -10.80 -4.40
C ILE A 12 -2.05 -10.29 -5.27
N LEU A 13 -1.59 -11.07 -6.25
CA LEU A 13 -0.51 -10.62 -7.13
C LEU A 13 -0.87 -9.36 -7.91
N SER A 14 -2.11 -9.26 -8.40
CA SER A 14 -2.60 -8.07 -9.11
C SER A 14 -2.58 -6.84 -8.21
N GLU A 15 -3.01 -6.97 -6.94
CA GLU A 15 -2.96 -5.87 -5.98
C GLU A 15 -1.52 -5.47 -5.62
N LEU A 16 -0.62 -6.44 -5.43
CA LEU A 16 0.79 -6.16 -5.19
C LEU A 16 1.42 -5.41 -6.37
N GLN A 17 1.15 -5.84 -7.60
CA GLN A 17 1.64 -5.14 -8.80
C GLN A 17 1.08 -3.71 -8.91
N GLN A 18 -0.20 -3.52 -8.58
CA GLN A 18 -0.85 -2.21 -8.63
C GLN A 18 -0.36 -1.27 -7.50
N SER A 19 0.18 -1.81 -6.41
CA SER A 19 0.72 -1.04 -5.30
C SER A 19 2.13 -0.46 -5.57
N VAL A 20 2.88 -1.07 -6.49
CA VAL A 20 4.23 -0.64 -6.86
C VAL A 20 4.13 0.38 -8.00
N LYS A 21 4.67 1.58 -7.82
CA LYS A 21 4.75 2.57 -8.91
C LYS A 21 5.50 1.93 -10.09
N PRO A 22 4.96 2.00 -11.32
CA PRO A 22 5.60 1.36 -12.45
C PRO A 22 7.01 1.94 -12.67
N PRO A 23 7.98 1.11 -13.12
CA PRO A 23 7.84 -0.26 -13.59
C PRO A 23 8.71 -1.23 -12.77
N ARG A 24 8.18 -1.90 -11.74
CA ARG A 24 8.89 -3.04 -11.14
C ARG A 24 7.94 -4.17 -10.79
N THR A 25 8.21 -5.33 -11.37
CA THR A 25 7.61 -6.60 -10.99
C THR A 25 7.97 -6.92 -9.53
N PRO A 26 7.07 -7.55 -8.75
CA PRO A 26 7.42 -8.01 -7.42
C PRO A 26 8.56 -9.03 -7.49
N SER A 27 9.42 -9.06 -6.47
CA SER A 27 10.55 -9.99 -6.42
C SER A 27 10.06 -11.45 -6.48
N GLU A 28 10.83 -12.32 -7.13
CA GLU A 28 10.49 -13.73 -7.29
C GLU A 28 10.28 -14.46 -5.95
N ASN A 29 11.06 -14.12 -4.93
CA ASN A 29 10.93 -14.68 -3.58
C ASN A 29 9.54 -14.41 -2.97
N ILE A 30 9.05 -13.17 -3.09
CA ILE A 30 7.72 -12.78 -2.57
C ILE A 30 6.63 -13.59 -3.28
N ILE A 31 6.71 -13.72 -4.60
CA ILE A 31 5.78 -14.52 -5.39
C ILE A 31 5.80 -15.98 -4.93
N GLY A 32 6.99 -16.54 -4.70
CA GLY A 32 7.18 -17.89 -4.18
C GLY A 32 6.55 -18.10 -2.80
N HIS A 33 6.73 -17.16 -1.87
CA HIS A 33 6.13 -17.23 -0.54
C HIS A 33 4.60 -17.21 -0.58
N PHE A 34 3.99 -16.29 -1.33
CA PHE A 34 2.52 -16.25 -1.46
C PHE A 34 1.96 -17.50 -2.15
N ARG A 35 2.71 -18.07 -3.11
CA ARG A 35 2.34 -19.33 -3.74
C ARG A 35 2.36 -20.49 -2.74
N ALA A 36 3.41 -20.59 -1.94
CA ALA A 36 3.54 -21.60 -0.89
C ALA A 36 2.48 -21.45 0.20
N ILE A 37 2.08 -20.23 0.54
CA ILE A 37 0.97 -19.96 1.47
C ILE A 37 -0.35 -20.49 0.88
N ALA A 38 -0.66 -20.13 -0.37
CA ALA A 38 -1.87 -20.61 -1.04
C ALA A 38 -1.91 -22.15 -1.13
N GLU A 39 -0.77 -22.79 -1.39
CA GLU A 39 -0.65 -24.26 -1.37
C GLU A 39 -0.94 -24.87 0.00
N LYS A 40 -0.42 -24.26 1.06
CA LYS A 40 -0.65 -24.73 2.44
C LYS A 40 -2.10 -24.59 2.87
N ILE A 41 -2.77 -23.51 2.47
CA ILE A 41 -4.19 -23.26 2.79
C ILE A 41 -5.05 -24.34 2.15
N GLU A 42 -4.81 -24.65 0.87
CA GLU A 42 -5.55 -25.71 0.18
C GLU A 42 -5.24 -27.11 0.71
N ALA A 43 -3.97 -27.42 0.98
CA ALA A 43 -3.59 -28.74 1.48
C ALA A 43 -4.22 -29.07 2.84
N LYS A 44 -4.44 -28.06 3.70
CA LYS A 44 -5.12 -28.23 4.98
C LYS A 44 -6.64 -28.10 4.90
N ASN A 45 -7.21 -27.63 3.79
CA ASN A 45 -8.64 -27.26 3.67
C ASN A 45 -9.12 -26.40 4.85
N ASP A 46 -8.27 -25.48 5.31
CA ASP A 46 -8.55 -24.66 6.48
C ASP A 46 -9.42 -23.47 6.08
N ALA A 47 -10.69 -23.51 6.49
CA ALA A 47 -11.67 -22.47 6.17
C ALA A 47 -11.30 -21.11 6.80
N GLN A 48 -10.65 -21.10 7.97
CA GLN A 48 -10.23 -19.86 8.62
C GLN A 48 -9.11 -19.20 7.84
N ALA A 49 -8.10 -19.98 7.44
CA ALA A 49 -6.98 -19.47 6.66
C ALA A 49 -7.40 -18.94 5.28
N ALA A 50 -8.44 -19.54 4.68
CA ALA A 50 -9.03 -19.03 3.44
C ALA A 50 -9.71 -17.67 3.64
N GLN A 51 -10.47 -17.49 4.73
CA GLN A 51 -11.09 -16.21 5.06
C GLN A 51 -10.04 -15.13 5.36
N ASP A 52 -8.98 -15.47 6.11
CA ASP A 52 -7.88 -14.53 6.39
C ASP A 52 -7.19 -14.06 5.12
N TYR A 53 -7.06 -14.94 4.13
CA TYR A 53 -6.50 -14.60 2.84
C TYR A 53 -7.40 -13.62 2.05
N GLU A 54 -8.71 -13.82 2.08
CA GLU A 54 -9.68 -12.87 1.51
C GLU A 54 -9.66 -11.52 2.22
N ASN A 55 -9.58 -11.52 3.55
CA ASN A 55 -9.43 -10.33 4.37
C ASN A 55 -8.14 -9.56 4.02
N ALA A 56 -7.03 -10.28 3.78
CA ALA A 56 -5.79 -9.68 3.34
C ALA A 56 -5.91 -9.00 1.96
N ILE A 57 -6.61 -9.63 1.01
CA ILE A 57 -6.90 -9.00 -0.30
C ILE A 57 -7.70 -7.71 -0.11
N LEU A 58 -8.75 -7.76 0.73
CA LEU A 58 -9.60 -6.61 1.00
C LEU A 58 -8.81 -5.45 1.64
N PHE A 59 -7.92 -5.78 2.58
CA PHE A 59 -7.04 -4.81 3.23
C PHE A 59 -6.07 -4.14 2.25
N LEU A 60 -5.46 -4.90 1.34
CA LEU A 60 -4.56 -4.33 0.33
C LEU A 60 -5.29 -3.36 -0.61
N LYS A 61 -6.52 -3.71 -1.01
CA LYS A 61 -7.39 -2.85 -1.82
C LYS A 61 -7.75 -1.56 -1.10
N SER A 62 -8.17 -1.66 0.17
CA SER A 62 -8.55 -0.49 0.96
C SER A 62 -7.36 0.42 1.21
N GLN A 63 -6.17 -0.15 1.43
CA GLN A 63 -4.95 0.63 1.64
C GLN A 63 -4.55 1.43 0.40
N ARG A 64 -4.74 0.87 -0.80
CA ARG A 64 -4.52 1.59 -2.06
C ARG A 64 -5.48 2.76 -2.22
N GLU A 65 -6.79 2.54 -2.01
CA GLU A 65 -7.77 3.62 -2.10
C GLU A 65 -7.55 4.68 -1.03
N HIS A 66 -7.22 4.29 0.20
CA HIS A 66 -6.87 5.21 1.27
C HIS A 66 -5.71 6.12 0.87
N LYS A 67 -4.62 5.55 0.32
CA LYS A 67 -3.50 6.33 -0.20
C LYS A 67 -3.93 7.29 -1.31
N ARG A 68 -4.76 6.83 -2.25
CA ARG A 68 -5.28 7.65 -3.35
C ARG A 68 -6.12 8.83 -2.84
N LEU A 69 -6.94 8.61 -1.81
CA LEU A 69 -7.76 9.64 -1.18
C LEU A 69 -6.90 10.65 -0.41
N LEU A 70 -5.88 10.19 0.31
CA LEU A 70 -4.94 11.06 0.99
C LEU A 70 -4.21 11.98 0.02
N GLU A 71 -3.65 11.44 -1.07
CA GLU A 71 -2.97 12.23 -2.10
C GLU A 71 -3.89 13.29 -2.73
N ARG A 72 -5.19 12.98 -2.87
CA ARG A 72 -6.18 13.89 -3.47
C ARG A 72 -6.65 14.99 -2.52
N TYR A 73 -6.98 14.65 -1.28
CA TYR A 73 -7.66 15.57 -0.36
C TYR A 73 -6.74 16.18 0.70
N ASN A 74 -5.64 15.50 1.04
CA ASN A 74 -4.66 15.99 2.01
C ASN A 74 -3.23 15.78 1.49
N PRO A 75 -2.80 16.49 0.43
CA PRO A 75 -1.47 16.31 -0.15
C PRO A 75 -0.30 16.68 0.80
N LEU A 76 -0.58 17.34 1.94
CA LEU A 76 0.42 17.73 2.94
C LEU A 76 0.59 16.70 4.06
N PHE A 77 -0.02 15.51 3.92
CA PHE A 77 -0.05 14.49 4.96
C PHE A 77 1.35 13.92 5.30
N ASP A 78 2.22 13.81 4.29
CA ASP A 78 3.56 13.21 4.40
C ASP A 78 4.66 14.24 4.77
N LEU A 79 4.29 15.53 4.84
CA LEU A 79 5.24 16.60 5.15
C LEU A 79 5.50 16.72 6.65
N THR A 80 6.74 17.04 6.98
CA THR A 80 7.13 17.47 8.32
C THR A 80 6.38 18.74 8.74
N ALA A 81 6.35 19.02 10.05
CA ALA A 81 5.66 20.21 10.55
C ALA A 81 6.18 21.51 9.91
N GLU A 82 7.50 21.64 9.74
CA GLU A 82 8.13 22.81 9.13
C GLU A 82 7.77 22.96 7.65
N GLU A 83 7.84 21.87 6.88
CA GLU A 83 7.47 21.87 5.47
C GLU A 83 5.99 22.17 5.27
N ARG A 84 5.12 21.71 6.18
CA ARG A 84 3.69 22.02 6.18
C ARG A 84 3.43 23.49 6.43
N ILE A 85 4.12 24.11 7.40
CA ILE A 85 4.03 25.55 7.67
C ILE A 85 4.49 26.33 6.43
N LYS A 86 5.61 25.95 5.83
CA LYS A 86 6.13 26.57 4.61
C LYS A 86 5.19 26.44 3.42
N ALA A 87 4.63 25.25 3.18
CA ALA A 87 3.65 25.02 2.13
C ALA A 87 2.37 25.86 2.35
N THR A 88 1.98 26.06 3.62
CA THR A 88 0.83 26.90 3.97
C THR A 88 1.13 28.38 3.76
N ALA A 89 2.31 28.87 4.14
CA ALA A 89 2.74 30.24 3.86
C ALA A 89 2.73 30.55 2.35
N ARG A 90 3.21 29.61 1.53
CA ARG A 90 3.20 29.75 0.06
C ARG A 90 1.79 29.84 -0.53
N ARG A 91 0.76 29.27 0.11
CA ARG A 91 -0.64 29.40 -0.36
C ARG A 91 -1.12 30.86 -0.36
N VAL A 92 -0.58 31.69 0.53
CA VAL A 92 -0.90 33.13 0.64
C VAL A 92 0.16 34.01 -0.03
N GLY A 93 1.11 33.43 -0.77
CA GLY A 93 2.18 34.18 -1.42
C GLY A 93 3.28 34.67 -0.47
N LEU A 94 3.36 34.13 0.76
CA LEU A 94 4.40 34.45 1.73
C LEU A 94 5.44 33.32 1.82
N ASP A 95 6.67 33.64 2.24
CA ASP A 95 7.68 32.64 2.62
C ASP A 95 7.93 32.66 4.13
N MET A 96 8.40 31.53 4.66
CA MET A 96 8.65 31.37 6.09
C MET A 96 9.93 32.12 6.49
N PRO A 97 9.93 32.88 7.61
CA PRO A 97 11.12 33.61 8.05
C PRO A 97 12.26 32.66 8.43
N ILE A 98 13.50 33.12 8.26
CA ILE A 98 14.69 32.34 8.63
C ILE A 98 14.66 32.11 10.16
N GLN A 99 14.71 30.84 10.57
CA GLN A 99 14.81 30.51 12.00
C GLN A 99 16.10 31.06 12.59
N HIS A 100 16.03 31.56 13.82
CA HIS A 100 17.16 32.16 14.53
C HIS A 100 18.35 31.18 14.61
N LYS A 101 19.50 31.55 14.04
CA LYS A 101 20.75 30.81 14.21
C LYS A 101 21.47 31.39 15.44
N PRO A 102 21.61 30.65 16.54
CA PRO A 102 22.49 31.08 17.62
C PRO A 102 23.93 31.08 17.10
N GLU A 103 24.67 32.15 17.41
CA GLU A 103 26.11 32.29 17.16
C GLU A 103 26.94 31.34 18.03
#